data_AF-A0A9D9PBV6-F1
#
_entry.id   AF-A0A9D9PBV6-F1
#
_cell.length_a   1.000
_cell.length_b   1.000
_cell.length_c   1.000
_cell.angle_alpha   90.00
_cell.angle_beta   90.00
_cell.angle_gamma   90.00
#
_symmetry.space_group_name_H-M   'P 1'
#
loop_
_entity.id
_entity.type
_entity.pdbx_description
1 polymer ?
#
loop_
_entity_poly.entity_id
_entity_poly.type
_entity_poly.pdbx_seq_one_letter_code
_entity_poly.pdbx_strand_id
1 'polypeptide(L)'
;MDILFPHISRWFLDKQEHFAVFAQADSRIEGWFKAELLVLFNRLVAEKVIESFEREANIPSPKDAKRNQVDFRLRIQGQTHLCELKALCISRTAGTPRNLHFYFRDDHVGLVKDFKKLDEIVGTNKWVIAFVYPAPDSNEWSNAIASLPSTLRHWRPITSPSDFPNWVYIALWKG
;
A
#
# COMPACT_ATOMS: atom_id res chain seq x y z
N MET A 1 5.57 -8.09 -9.06
CA MET A 1 5.26 -7.90 -7.63
C MET A 1 5.21 -9.21 -6.86
N ASP A 2 4.72 -10.29 -7.47
CA ASP A 2 4.60 -11.60 -6.80
C ASP A 2 5.92 -12.11 -6.19
N ILE A 3 7.06 -11.90 -6.87
CA ILE A 3 8.36 -12.26 -6.31
C ILE A 3 8.81 -11.34 -5.16
N LEU A 4 8.35 -10.08 -5.13
CA LEU A 4 8.78 -9.08 -4.17
C LEU A 4 7.95 -9.16 -2.88
N PHE A 5 6.67 -9.48 -2.99
CA PHE A 5 5.74 -9.45 -1.87
C PHE A 5 6.14 -10.36 -0.69
N PRO A 6 6.63 -11.62 -0.89
CA PRO A 6 7.12 -12.44 0.20
C PRO A 6 8.25 -11.79 1.01
N HIS A 7 9.14 -11.04 0.35
CA HIS A 7 10.20 -10.31 1.03
C HIS A 7 9.66 -9.15 1.85
N ILE A 8 8.70 -8.39 1.31
CA ILE A 8 8.03 -7.30 2.04
C ILE A 8 7.29 -7.86 3.25
N SER A 9 6.47 -8.90 3.04
CA SER A 9 5.69 -9.52 4.11
C SER A 9 6.58 -9.98 5.25
N ARG A 10 7.59 -10.81 4.95
CA ARG A 10 8.55 -11.28 5.95
C ARG A 10 9.27 -10.14 6.68
N TRP A 11 9.70 -9.11 5.94
CA TRP A 11 10.41 -7.97 6.51
C TRP A 11 9.59 -7.24 7.59
N PHE A 12 8.27 -7.10 7.40
CA PHE A 12 7.41 -6.40 8.34
C PHE A 12 6.76 -7.31 9.39
N LEU A 13 6.64 -8.61 9.12
CA LEU A 13 6.07 -9.56 10.08
C LEU A 13 6.92 -9.72 11.36
N ASP A 14 8.20 -9.40 11.30
CA ASP A 14 9.09 -9.40 12.47
C ASP A 14 8.98 -8.12 13.33
N LYS A 15 8.07 -7.18 12.99
CA LYS A 15 8.00 -5.83 13.58
C LYS A 15 6.76 -5.57 14.45
N GLN A 16 6.18 -6.61 15.04
CA GLN A 16 4.95 -6.54 15.84
C GLN A 16 4.94 -5.39 16.86
N GLU A 17 6.02 -5.19 17.60
CA GLU A 17 6.12 -4.14 18.63
C GLU A 17 5.87 -2.74 18.05
N HIS A 18 6.40 -2.46 16.85
CA HIS A 18 6.22 -1.16 16.20
C HIS A 18 4.76 -0.93 15.82
N PHE A 19 4.13 -1.94 15.20
CA PHE A 19 2.70 -1.87 14.85
C PHE A 19 1.81 -1.70 16.08
N ALA A 20 2.13 -2.39 17.18
CA ALA A 20 1.41 -2.23 18.44
C ALA A 20 1.51 -0.79 18.98
N VAL A 21 2.71 -0.19 18.97
CA VAL A 21 2.92 1.20 19.38
C VAL A 21 2.15 2.16 18.48
N PHE A 22 2.20 1.97 17.16
CA PHE A 22 1.48 2.85 16.22
C PHE A 22 -0.03 2.77 16.41
N ALA A 23 -0.56 1.57 16.64
CA ALA A 23 -1.97 1.35 16.91
C ALA A 23 -2.39 1.96 18.27
N GLN A 24 -1.59 1.79 19.31
CA GLN A 24 -1.88 2.39 20.63
C GLN A 24 -1.89 3.91 20.57
N ALA A 25 -0.97 4.50 19.81
CA ALA A 25 -0.89 5.94 19.59
C ALA A 25 -1.90 6.48 18.56
N ASP A 26 -2.70 5.61 17.92
CA ASP A 26 -3.55 5.92 16.76
C ASP A 26 -2.86 6.80 15.70
N SER A 27 -1.67 6.34 15.27
CA SER A 27 -0.80 7.14 14.42
C SER A 27 -0.52 6.49 13.06
N ARG A 28 -0.60 7.30 12.00
CA ARG A 28 -0.27 6.94 10.62
C ARG A 28 1.19 7.25 10.35
N ILE A 29 2.05 6.24 10.32
CA ILE A 29 3.51 6.43 10.18
C ILE A 29 3.99 6.02 8.77
N GLU A 30 3.45 6.65 7.72
CA GLU A 30 3.85 6.37 6.33
C GLU A 30 5.34 6.56 6.08
N GLY A 31 5.96 7.57 6.71
CA GLY A 31 7.39 7.83 6.59
C GLY A 31 8.26 6.68 7.09
N TRP A 32 7.84 5.97 8.15
CA TRP A 32 8.59 4.83 8.67
C TRP A 32 8.47 3.62 7.74
N PHE A 33 7.26 3.31 7.24
CA PHE A 33 7.10 2.25 6.24
C PHE A 33 7.93 2.52 4.98
N LYS A 34 8.01 3.79 4.55
CA LYS A 34 8.83 4.19 3.41
C LYS A 34 10.33 3.98 3.68
N ALA A 35 10.80 4.38 4.87
CA ALA A 35 12.19 4.15 5.28
C ALA A 35 12.55 2.66 5.32
N GLU A 36 11.68 1.84 5.90
CA GLU A 36 11.84 0.37 5.96
C GLU A 36 11.89 -0.26 4.56
N LEU A 37 11.01 0.17 3.65
CA LEU A 37 11.02 -0.28 2.26
C LEU A 37 12.28 0.16 1.51
N LEU A 38 12.81 1.37 1.77
CA LEU A 38 14.08 1.80 1.19
C LEU A 38 15.23 0.89 1.61
N VAL A 39 15.31 0.52 2.89
CA VAL A 39 16.32 -0.40 3.40
C VAL A 39 16.16 -1.77 2.73
N LEU A 40 14.94 -2.30 2.69
CA LEU A 40 14.65 -3.58 2.06
C LEU A 40 15.00 -3.57 0.56
N PHE A 41 14.58 -2.56 -0.20
CA PHE A 41 14.83 -2.51 -1.64
C PHE A 41 16.30 -2.37 -1.98
N ASN A 42 17.09 -1.61 -1.21
CA ASN A 42 18.54 -1.57 -1.36
C ASN A 42 19.17 -2.96 -1.20
N ARG A 43 18.72 -3.71 -0.20
CA ARG A 43 19.16 -5.10 0.02
C ARG A 43 18.77 -6.00 -1.15
N LEU A 44 17.53 -5.92 -1.62
CA LEU A 44 17.04 -6.74 -2.72
C LEU A 44 17.71 -6.41 -4.06
N VAL A 45 18.15 -5.17 -4.28
CA VAL A 45 19.00 -4.81 -5.42
C VAL A 45 20.38 -5.48 -5.30
N ALA A 46 21.01 -5.40 -4.12
CA ALA A 46 22.32 -6.04 -3.89
C ALA A 46 22.26 -7.57 -4.06
N GLU A 47 21.14 -8.19 -3.65
CA GLU A 47 20.85 -9.61 -3.81
C GLU A 47 20.35 -9.98 -5.23
N LYS A 48 20.21 -9.00 -6.14
CA LYS A 48 19.72 -9.17 -7.53
C LYS A 48 18.30 -9.75 -7.62
N VAL A 49 17.48 -9.56 -6.60
CA VAL A 49 16.05 -9.94 -6.58
C VAL A 49 15.21 -8.92 -7.37
N ILE A 50 15.57 -7.64 -7.26
CA ILE A 50 15.02 -6.56 -8.10
C ILE A 50 16.18 -5.88 -8.83
N GLU A 51 15.91 -5.31 -10.01
CA GLU A 51 16.96 -4.71 -10.85
C GLU A 51 17.34 -3.31 -10.36
N SER A 52 16.33 -2.50 -10.03
CA SER A 52 16.52 -1.14 -9.50
C SER A 52 15.21 -0.61 -8.91
N PHE A 53 15.31 0.47 -8.15
CA PHE A 53 14.15 1.24 -7.70
C PHE A 53 14.45 2.74 -7.66
N GLU A 54 13.40 3.54 -7.75
CA GLU A 54 13.43 4.99 -7.56
C GLU A 54 12.31 5.39 -6.60
N ARG A 55 12.61 6.32 -5.68
CA ARG A 55 11.63 6.91 -4.77
C ARG A 55 11.03 8.19 -5.37
N GLU A 56 9.79 8.49 -5.02
CA GLU A 56 9.13 9.75 -5.43
C GLU A 56 9.18 9.98 -6.95
N ALA A 57 9.02 8.89 -7.71
CA ALA A 57 9.25 8.87 -9.14
C ALA A 57 8.15 9.68 -9.85
N ASN A 58 8.56 10.69 -10.60
CA ASN A 58 7.63 11.51 -11.39
C ASN A 58 7.29 10.82 -12.70
N ILE A 59 6.03 10.44 -12.87
CA ILE A 59 5.53 9.81 -14.10
C ILE A 59 4.85 10.88 -14.96
N PRO A 60 5.29 11.07 -16.22
CA PRO A 60 4.64 12.01 -17.13
C PRO A 60 3.17 11.63 -17.35
N SER A 61 2.28 12.61 -17.24
CA SER A 61 0.90 12.46 -17.69
C SER A 61 0.84 12.71 -19.20
N PRO A 62 0.18 11.85 -19.99
CA PRO A 62 -0.05 12.12 -21.40
C PRO A 62 -1.24 13.06 -21.65
N LYS A 63 -2.07 13.31 -20.63
CA LYS A 63 -3.28 14.15 -20.74
C LYS A 63 -2.99 15.63 -20.53
N ASP A 64 -1.98 15.93 -19.74
CA ASP A 64 -1.57 17.28 -19.38
C ASP A 64 -0.06 17.33 -19.16
N ALA A 65 0.56 18.51 -19.27
CA ALA A 65 2.00 18.69 -19.01
C ALA A 65 2.39 18.48 -17.52
N LYS A 66 1.49 17.91 -16.72
CA LYS A 66 1.69 17.61 -15.30
C LYS A 66 2.37 16.25 -15.13
N ARG A 67 2.86 16.01 -13.91
CA ARG A 67 3.52 14.78 -13.50
C ARG A 67 2.79 14.19 -12.32
N ASN A 68 2.51 12.90 -12.38
CA ASN A 68 1.99 12.14 -11.25
C ASN A 68 3.19 11.49 -10.55
N GLN A 69 3.49 11.96 -9.34
CA GLN A 69 4.56 11.37 -8.51
C GLN A 69 4.05 10.11 -7.82
N VAL A 70 4.76 8.99 -7.96
CA VAL A 70 4.47 7.74 -7.22
C VAL A 70 5.52 7.48 -6.14
N ASP A 71 5.15 6.82 -5.05
CA ASP A 71 6.09 6.57 -3.94
C ASP A 71 7.31 5.77 -4.39
N PHE A 72 7.10 4.73 -5.21
CA PHE A 72 8.17 3.92 -5.77
C PHE A 72 7.92 3.54 -7.24
N ARG A 73 9.01 3.56 -8.02
CA ARG A 73 9.12 2.91 -9.32
C ARG A 73 10.14 1.80 -9.23
N LEU A 74 9.72 0.56 -9.44
CA LEU A 74 10.56 -0.65 -9.34
C LEU A 74 10.78 -1.25 -10.73
N ARG A 75 11.99 -1.77 -10.97
CA ARG A 75 12.30 -2.63 -12.13
C ARG A 75 12.47 -4.06 -11.66
N ILE A 76 11.61 -4.96 -12.16
CA ILE A 76 11.55 -6.36 -11.75
C ILE A 76 11.31 -7.20 -13.00
N GLN A 77 12.22 -8.13 -13.31
CA GLN A 77 12.10 -9.04 -14.46
C GLN A 77 11.85 -8.29 -15.79
N GLY A 78 12.55 -7.18 -16.01
CA GLY A 78 12.42 -6.30 -17.17
C GLY A 78 11.16 -5.42 -17.18
N GLN A 79 10.26 -5.59 -16.21
CA GLN A 79 9.00 -4.86 -16.12
C GLN A 79 9.11 -3.68 -15.14
N THR A 80 8.44 -2.58 -15.49
CA THR A 80 8.25 -1.45 -14.56
C THR A 80 7.01 -1.72 -13.70
N HIS A 81 7.15 -1.55 -12.39
CA HIS A 81 6.05 -1.57 -11.43
C HIS A 81 5.97 -0.20 -10.74
N LEU A 82 4.78 0.39 -10.70
CA LEU A 82 4.51 1.66 -10.02
C LEU A 82 3.75 1.37 -8.73
N CYS A 83 4.24 1.88 -7.60
CA CYS A 83 3.71 1.56 -6.29
C CYS A 83 3.39 2.83 -5.49
N GLU A 84 2.20 2.87 -4.91
CA GLU A 84 1.84 3.77 -3.81
C GLU A 84 1.89 3.02 -2.49
N LEU A 85 2.18 3.76 -1.43
CA LEU A 85 2.26 3.31 -0.05
C LEU A 85 1.19 3.99 0.79
N LYS A 86 0.52 3.20 1.63
CA LYS A 86 -0.49 3.73 2.55
C LYS A 86 -0.39 3.12 3.94
N ALA A 87 -0.52 3.97 4.95
CA ALA A 87 -0.69 3.54 6.34
C ALA A 87 -2.14 3.69 6.78
N LEU A 88 -2.77 2.56 7.07
CA LEU A 88 -4.16 2.45 7.52
C LEU A 88 -4.17 2.09 9.00
N CYS A 89 -3.99 3.10 9.85
CA CYS A 89 -4.24 2.97 11.29
C CYS A 89 -5.75 2.95 11.52
N ILE A 90 -6.29 1.78 11.84
CA ILE A 90 -7.72 1.58 12.11
C ILE A 90 -8.00 1.38 13.61
N SER A 91 -6.99 1.56 14.46
CA SER A 91 -7.16 1.47 15.91
C SER A 91 -8.01 2.64 16.39
N ARG A 92 -9.10 2.33 17.08
CA ARG A 92 -9.98 3.35 17.67
C ARG A 92 -9.56 3.72 19.11
N THR A 93 -8.32 3.44 19.49
CA THR A 93 -7.82 3.54 20.86
C THR A 93 -7.85 4.97 21.40
N ALA A 94 -7.66 5.98 20.55
CA ALA A 94 -7.76 7.39 20.91
C ALA A 94 -9.17 8.00 20.68
N GLY A 95 -10.20 7.16 20.49
CA GLY A 95 -11.58 7.61 20.23
C GLY A 95 -11.76 8.28 18.86
N THR A 96 -10.82 8.11 17.95
CA THR A 96 -10.88 8.73 16.63
C THR A 96 -11.90 8.02 15.72
N PRO A 97 -12.56 8.76 14.81
CA PRO A 97 -13.54 8.18 13.91
C PRO A 97 -12.91 7.36 12.77
N ARG A 98 -11.58 7.22 12.75
CA ARG A 98 -10.83 6.54 11.71
C ARG A 98 -10.97 5.03 11.87
N ASN A 99 -11.99 4.50 11.21
CA ASN A 99 -12.18 3.08 10.99
C ASN A 99 -11.74 2.72 9.57
N LEU A 100 -11.83 1.44 9.22
CA LEU A 100 -11.48 0.99 7.89
C LEU A 100 -12.21 1.78 6.79
N HIS A 101 -13.51 2.04 6.97
CA HIS A 101 -14.34 2.75 6.00
C HIS A 101 -13.84 4.17 5.70
N PHE A 102 -13.21 4.87 6.66
CA PHE A 102 -12.59 6.18 6.43
C PHE A 102 -11.63 6.17 5.23
N TYR A 103 -10.88 5.08 5.02
CA TYR A 103 -9.90 4.96 3.95
C TYR A 103 -10.48 4.59 2.58
N PHE A 104 -11.78 4.28 2.54
CA PHE A 104 -12.53 3.90 1.33
C PHE A 104 -13.54 4.97 0.92
N ARG A 105 -13.54 6.13 1.58
CA ARG A 105 -14.39 7.27 1.20
C ARG A 105 -13.86 7.95 -0.04
N ASP A 106 -14.78 8.52 -0.82
CA ASP A 106 -14.45 9.34 -1.98
C ASP A 106 -14.32 10.82 -1.60
N ASP A 107 -13.43 11.13 -0.65
CA ASP A 107 -13.23 12.47 -0.07
C ASP A 107 -11.77 12.96 -0.17
N HIS A 108 -11.06 12.53 -1.21
CA HIS A 108 -9.65 12.86 -1.48
C HIS A 108 -8.63 12.38 -0.44
N VAL A 109 -9.04 11.47 0.46
CA VAL A 109 -8.16 10.86 1.47
C VAL A 109 -8.24 9.33 1.34
N GLY A 110 -7.12 8.63 1.55
CA GLY A 110 -7.08 7.17 1.58
C GLY A 110 -6.93 6.50 0.21
N LEU A 111 -7.30 5.22 0.14
CA LEU A 111 -6.99 4.33 -0.99
C LEU A 111 -7.67 4.75 -2.29
N VAL A 112 -8.90 5.28 -2.21
CA VAL A 112 -9.67 5.71 -3.39
C VAL A 112 -8.92 6.78 -4.18
N LYS A 113 -8.27 7.73 -3.50
CA LYS A 113 -7.45 8.75 -4.14
C LYS A 113 -6.25 8.12 -4.85
N ASP A 114 -5.57 7.19 -4.21
CA ASP A 114 -4.37 6.57 -4.76
C ASP A 114 -4.72 5.69 -5.98
N PHE A 115 -5.85 4.98 -5.94
CA PHE A 115 -6.38 4.25 -7.10
C PHE A 115 -6.68 5.17 -8.29
N LYS A 116 -7.40 6.28 -8.07
CA LYS A 116 -7.70 7.27 -9.12
C LYS A 116 -6.44 7.87 -9.72
N LYS A 117 -5.49 8.27 -8.87
CA LYS A 117 -4.17 8.79 -9.28
C LYS A 117 -3.41 7.79 -10.16
N LEU A 118 -3.38 6.52 -9.76
CA LEU A 118 -2.70 5.48 -10.53
C LEU A 118 -3.43 5.18 -11.84
N ASP A 119 -4.77 5.19 -11.88
CA ASP A 119 -5.56 5.00 -13.10
C ASP A 119 -5.28 6.06 -14.17
N GLU A 120 -4.93 7.28 -13.77
CA GLU A 120 -4.54 8.36 -14.69
C GLU A 120 -3.20 8.11 -15.42
N ILE A 121 -2.33 7.29 -14.83
CA ILE A 121 -1.01 6.98 -15.41
C ILE A 121 -1.18 5.94 -16.52
N VAL A 122 -0.54 6.12 -17.68
CA VAL A 122 -0.54 5.11 -18.75
C VAL A 122 0.44 3.98 -18.44
N GLY A 123 0.01 2.73 -18.69
CA GLY A 123 0.80 1.53 -18.50
C GLY A 123 0.09 0.48 -17.67
N THR A 124 0.71 -0.69 -17.57
CA THR A 124 0.28 -1.80 -16.72
C THR A 124 1.15 -1.86 -15.45
N ASN A 125 0.85 -2.79 -14.53
CA ASN A 125 1.63 -3.02 -13.30
C ASN A 125 1.62 -1.86 -12.31
N LYS A 126 0.41 -1.44 -11.89
CA LYS A 126 0.21 -0.44 -10.85
C LYS A 126 -0.25 -1.12 -9.57
N TRP A 127 0.28 -0.66 -8.44
CA TRP A 127 0.11 -1.33 -7.17
C TRP A 127 -0.09 -0.34 -6.04
N VAL A 128 -0.86 -0.75 -5.03
CA VAL A 128 -0.89 -0.07 -3.73
C VAL A 128 -0.48 -1.08 -2.67
N ILE A 129 0.50 -0.70 -1.85
CA ILE A 129 0.92 -1.46 -0.67
C ILE A 129 0.34 -0.73 0.53
N ALA A 130 -0.66 -1.32 1.18
CA ALA A 130 -1.32 -0.75 2.32
C ALA A 130 -1.02 -1.55 3.59
N PHE A 131 -0.45 -0.89 4.58
CA PHE A 131 -0.22 -1.44 5.91
C PHE A 131 -1.42 -1.11 6.79
N VAL A 132 -2.26 -2.10 7.04
CA VAL A 132 -3.46 -1.97 7.88
C VAL A 132 -3.13 -2.48 9.27
N TYR A 133 -3.27 -1.64 10.29
CA TYR A 133 -2.96 -2.00 11.67
C TYR A 133 -3.94 -1.37 12.67
N PRO A 134 -4.56 -2.16 13.57
CA PRO A 134 -4.54 -3.63 13.59
C PRO A 134 -5.11 -4.26 12.30
N ALA A 135 -4.94 -5.57 12.13
CA ALA A 135 -5.55 -6.26 10.99
C ALA A 135 -7.08 -6.17 11.08
N PRO A 136 -7.78 -5.90 9.97
CA PRO A 136 -9.24 -5.84 9.97
C PRO A 136 -9.84 -7.24 10.01
N ASP A 137 -11.10 -7.34 10.45
CA ASP A 137 -11.90 -8.55 10.24
C ASP A 137 -12.14 -8.78 8.73
N SER A 138 -12.16 -10.05 8.30
CA SER A 138 -12.33 -10.41 6.89
C SER A 138 -13.67 -9.94 6.30
N ASN A 139 -14.75 -9.90 7.10
CA ASN A 139 -16.03 -9.40 6.64
C ASN A 139 -16.02 -7.87 6.55
N GLU A 140 -15.43 -7.19 7.54
CA GLU A 140 -15.25 -5.73 7.49
C GLU A 140 -14.44 -5.32 6.25
N TRP A 141 -13.34 -6.03 5.98
CA TRP A 141 -12.51 -5.83 4.80
C TRP A 141 -13.27 -6.07 3.49
N SER A 142 -14.00 -7.18 3.39
CA SER A 142 -14.82 -7.50 2.22
C SER A 142 -15.89 -6.44 1.95
N ASN A 143 -16.56 -5.97 3.00
CA ASN A 143 -17.55 -4.89 2.90
C ASN A 143 -16.93 -3.58 2.44
N ALA A 144 -15.72 -3.24 2.93
CA ALA A 144 -15.00 -2.07 2.48
C ALA A 144 -14.64 -2.16 0.98
N ILE A 145 -14.13 -3.30 0.50
CA ILE A 145 -13.88 -3.52 -0.92
C ILE A 145 -15.17 -3.39 -1.74
N ALA A 146 -16.27 -3.97 -1.28
CA ALA A 146 -17.55 -3.93 -1.98
C ALA A 146 -18.11 -2.50 -2.11
N SER A 147 -17.73 -1.61 -1.20
CA SER A 147 -18.12 -0.19 -1.23
C SER A 147 -17.36 0.65 -2.27
N LEU A 148 -16.33 0.10 -2.93
CA LEU A 148 -15.59 0.84 -3.95
C LEU A 148 -16.51 1.29 -5.11
N PRO A 149 -16.31 2.53 -5.62
CA PRO A 149 -16.99 3.01 -6.82
C PRO A 149 -16.85 2.02 -7.98
N SER A 150 -17.88 1.91 -8.83
CA SER A 150 -17.88 0.98 -9.97
C SER A 150 -16.67 1.15 -10.89
N THR A 151 -16.20 2.39 -11.06
CA THR A 151 -15.03 2.77 -11.85
C THR A 151 -13.70 2.31 -11.27
N LEU A 152 -13.66 1.91 -9.99
CA LEU A 152 -12.45 1.42 -9.30
C LEU A 152 -12.54 -0.07 -8.96
N ARG A 153 -13.55 -0.79 -9.46
CA ARG A 153 -13.72 -2.22 -9.18
C ARG A 153 -12.65 -3.11 -9.82
N HIS A 154 -11.84 -2.61 -10.74
CA HIS A 154 -10.68 -3.37 -11.24
C HIS A 154 -9.57 -3.45 -10.21
N TRP A 155 -9.50 -2.51 -9.25
CA TRP A 155 -8.59 -2.61 -8.12
C TRP A 155 -9.01 -3.76 -7.20
N ARG A 156 -8.10 -4.72 -7.03
CA ARG A 156 -8.33 -5.92 -6.21
C ARG A 156 -7.15 -6.18 -5.28
N PRO A 157 -7.39 -6.49 -4.01
CA PRO A 157 -6.35 -7.04 -3.17
C PRO A 157 -6.03 -8.46 -3.64
N ILE A 158 -4.75 -8.80 -3.72
CA ILE A 158 -4.28 -10.16 -4.03
C ILE A 158 -3.86 -10.93 -2.77
N THR A 159 -4.13 -10.34 -1.60
CA THR A 159 -3.84 -10.86 -0.26
C THR A 159 -5.13 -10.88 0.57
N SER A 160 -5.20 -11.72 1.59
CA SER A 160 -6.34 -11.77 2.52
C SER A 160 -5.92 -11.43 3.96
N PRO A 161 -6.75 -10.70 4.75
CA PRO A 161 -6.47 -10.49 6.18
C PRO A 161 -6.25 -11.80 6.95
N SER A 162 -6.89 -12.90 6.55
CA SER A 162 -6.74 -14.22 7.15
C SER A 162 -5.33 -14.80 7.07
N ASP A 163 -4.50 -14.31 6.14
CA ASP A 163 -3.15 -14.82 5.92
C ASP A 163 -2.12 -14.13 6.83
N PHE A 164 -2.58 -13.21 7.68
CA PHE A 164 -1.75 -12.33 8.50
C PHE A 164 -2.16 -12.40 9.98
N PRO A 165 -1.24 -12.06 10.89
CA PRO A 165 -1.57 -11.98 12.31
C PRO A 165 -2.53 -10.81 12.59
N ASN A 166 -3.26 -10.87 13.70
CA ASN A 166 -4.28 -9.89 14.04
C ASN A 166 -3.77 -8.43 14.23
N TRP A 167 -2.46 -8.22 14.34
CA TRP A 167 -1.87 -6.91 14.61
C TRP A 167 -1.43 -6.15 13.34
N VAL A 168 -1.28 -6.82 12.19
CA VAL A 168 -1.07 -6.15 10.90
C VAL A 168 -1.67 -6.99 9.78
N TYR A 169 -2.24 -6.32 8.80
CA TYR A 169 -2.50 -6.89 7.49
C TYR A 169 -1.79 -6.05 6.42
N ILE A 170 -0.97 -6.69 5.60
CA ILE A 170 -0.27 -6.02 4.49
C ILE A 170 -1.07 -6.29 3.22
N ALA A 171 -1.94 -5.35 2.87
CA ALA A 171 -2.77 -5.46 1.69
C ALA A 171 -1.97 -5.06 0.43
N LEU A 172 -1.79 -6.02 -0.48
CA LEU A 172 -1.24 -5.73 -1.80
C LEU A 172 -2.37 -5.65 -2.82
N TRP A 173 -2.56 -4.46 -3.40
CA TRP A 173 -3.58 -4.20 -4.40
C TRP A 173 -2.97 -4.12 -5.79
N LYS A 174 -3.69 -4.68 -6.77
CA LYS A 174 -3.36 -4.59 -8.19
C LYS A 174 -4.47 -3.83 -8.93
N GLY A 175 -4.07 -2.89 -9.78
CA GLY A 175 -4.93 -2.19 -10.75
C GLY A 175 -4.65 -2.62 -12.17
#